data_AF-A0A6L8LH83-F1
#
_entry.id   AF-A0A6L8LH83-F1
#
_cell.length_a   1.000
_cell.length_b   1.000
_cell.length_c   1.000
_cell.angle_alpha   90.00
_cell.angle_beta   90.00
_cell.angle_gamma   90.00
#
_symmetry.space_group_name_H-M   'P 1'
#
loop_
_entity.id
_entity.type
_entity.pdbx_description
1 polymer ?
#
loop_
_entity_poly.entity_id
_entity_poly.type
_entity_poly.pdbx_seq_one_letter_code
_entity_poly.pdbx_strand_id
1 'polypeptide(L)' 'MTETRKDLPAAAIRALAEAEERRKKAEAEAKKLPKELGGRDGPEPVRYGDWEKKGIAVDF' A
#
# COMPACT_ATOMS: atom_id res chain seq x y z
N MET A 1 -10.20 -15.95 17.54
CA MET A 1 -9.74 -14.92 16.58
C MET A 1 -10.76 -13.79 16.54
N THR A 2 -10.39 -12.61 17.05
CA THR A 2 -10.92 -11.26 16.73
C THR A 2 -12.42 -10.98 16.84
N GLU A 3 -12.93 -10.79 18.06
CA GLU A 3 -14.27 -10.20 18.33
C GLU A 3 -14.27 -8.66 18.36
N THR A 4 -13.10 -8.01 18.33
CA THR A 4 -12.96 -6.54 18.49
C THR A 4 -13.37 -5.71 17.28
N ARG A 5 -13.63 -6.33 16.10
CA ARG A 5 -14.03 -5.58 14.90
C ARG A 5 -15.47 -5.05 14.95
N LYS A 6 -16.33 -5.60 15.83
CA LYS A 6 -17.76 -5.26 15.90
C LYS A 6 -18.08 -4.05 16.77
N ASP A 7 -17.21 -3.69 17.72
CA ASP A 7 -17.40 -2.55 18.63
C ASP A 7 -16.58 -1.31 18.22
N LEU A 8 -16.36 -1.11 16.92
CA LEU A 8 -15.67 0.08 16.45
C LEU A 8 -16.63 1.27 16.43
N PRO A 9 -16.25 2.43 17.01
CA PRO A 9 -17.06 3.63 16.92
C PRO A 9 -17.25 4.03 15.44
N ALA A 10 -18.37 4.66 15.11
CA ALA A 10 -18.70 5.03 13.72
C ALA A 10 -17.58 5.84 13.03
N ALA A 11 -16.81 6.62 13.79
CA ALA A 11 -15.62 7.33 13.29
C ALA A 11 -14.51 6.37 12.82
N ALA A 12 -14.24 5.29 13.55
CA ALA A 12 -13.23 4.30 13.17
C ALA A 12 -13.64 3.51 11.91
N ILE A 13 -14.93 3.19 11.76
CA ILE A 13 -15.45 2.53 10.56
C ILE A 13 -15.27 3.43 9.33
N ARG A 14 -15.60 4.73 9.45
CA ARG A 14 -15.39 5.71 8.38
C ARG A 14 -13.91 5.86 8.01
N ALA A 15 -13.03 5.95 9.00
CA ALA A 15 -11.58 6.05 8.77
C ALA A 15 -11.02 4.81 8.06
N LEU A 16 -11.50 3.61 8.44
CA LEU A 16 -11.12 2.37 7.77
C LEU A 16 -11.63 2.31 6.33
N ALA A 17 -12.88 2.74 6.09
CA ALA A 17 -13.47 2.79 4.76
C ALA A 17 -12.69 3.75 3.83
N GLU A 18 -12.36 4.95 4.31
CA GLU A 18 -11.58 5.92 3.54
C GLU A 18 -10.14 5.41 3.25
N ALA A 19 -9.51 4.77 4.24
CA ALA A 19 -8.20 4.14 4.05
C ALA A 19 -8.26 2.98 3.04
N GLU A 20 -9.35 2.22 3.02
CA GLU A 20 -9.59 1.17 2.04
C GLU A 20 -9.82 1.74 0.64
N GLU A 21 -10.57 2.82 0.49
CA GLU A 21 -10.75 3.52 -0.79
C GLU A 21 -9.41 4.05 -1.33
N ARG A 22 -8.58 4.65 -0.47
CA ARG A 22 -7.24 5.10 -0.85
C ARG A 22 -6.36 3.94 -1.34
N ARG A 23 -6.40 2.79 -0.65
CA ARG A 23 -5.68 1.57 -1.07
C ARG A 23 -6.21 1.02 -2.39
N LYS A 24 -7.52 0.92 -2.56
CA LYS A 24 -8.14 0.45 -3.81
C LYS A 24 -7.77 1.33 -5.00
N LYS A 25 -7.75 2.66 -4.81
CA LYS A 25 -7.32 3.59 -5.86
C LYS A 25 -5.85 3.40 -6.22
N ALA A 26 -4.97 3.28 -5.22
CA ALA A 26 -3.55 3.00 -5.46
C ALA A 26 -3.32 1.64 -6.16
N GLU A 27 -4.05 0.60 -5.74
CA GLU A 27 -3.97 -0.73 -6.36
C GLU A 27 -4.55 -0.75 -7.78
N ALA A 28 -5.63 0.00 -8.05
CA ALA A 28 -6.20 0.14 -9.38
C ALA A 28 -5.24 0.87 -10.34
N GLU A 29 -4.59 1.93 -9.88
CA GLU A 29 -3.53 2.59 -10.65
C GLU A 29 -2.35 1.64 -10.88
N ALA A 30 -1.91 0.90 -9.87
CA ALA A 30 -0.85 -0.10 -10.01
C ALA A 30 -1.21 -1.25 -10.97
N LYS A 31 -2.47 -1.69 -11.01
CA LYS A 31 -2.97 -2.73 -11.94
C LYS A 31 -3.05 -2.28 -13.40
N LYS A 32 -3.19 -0.96 -13.65
CA LYS A 32 -3.15 -0.42 -15.02
C LYS A 32 -1.74 -0.42 -15.60
N LEU A 33 -0.72 -0.39 -14.75
CA LEU A 33 0.67 -0.46 -15.19
C LEU A 33 1.08 -1.92 -15.48
N PRO A 34 1.96 -2.13 -16.45
CA PRO A 34 2.53 -3.45 -16.68
C PRO A 34 3.24 -3.94 -15.42
N LYS A 35 3.07 -5.24 -15.15
CA LYS A 35 3.68 -5.90 -14.01
C LYS A 35 5.19 -5.70 -14.05
N GLU A 36 5.74 -5.26 -12.93
CA GLU A 36 7.18 -5.16 -12.71
C GLU A 36 7.77 -6.57 -12.68
N LEU A 37 8.75 -6.82 -13.55
CA LEU A 37 9.42 -8.12 -13.67
C LEU A 37 10.91 -7.91 -13.41
N GLY A 38 11.48 -8.73 -12.53
CA GLY A 38 12.90 -8.63 -12.15
C GLY A 38 13.19 -7.63 -11.03
N GLY A 39 12.19 -6.90 -10.54
CA GLY A 39 12.29 -6.01 -9.38
C GLY A 39 12.08 -6.72 -8.03
N ARG A 40 12.46 -6.04 -6.95
CA ARG A 40 12.21 -6.46 -5.56
C ARG A 40 10.70 -6.42 -5.25
N ASP A 41 10.24 -7.23 -4.30
CA ASP A 41 8.87 -7.14 -3.78
C ASP A 41 8.54 -5.70 -3.33
N GLY A 42 7.47 -5.15 -3.91
CA GLY A 42 7.04 -3.76 -3.70
C GLY A 42 7.09 -2.94 -4.98
N PRO A 43 6.58 -1.69 -4.94
CA PRO A 43 6.65 -0.77 -6.07
C PRO A 43 8.10 -0.46 -6.46
N GLU A 44 8.39 -0.44 -7.77
CA GLU A 44 9.74 -0.20 -8.29
C GLU A 44 10.29 1.14 -7.77
N PRO A 45 11.49 1.15 -7.15
CA PRO A 45 12.16 2.38 -6.72
C PRO A 45 12.26 3.41 -7.86
N VAL A 46 12.44 2.94 -9.10
CA VAL A 46 12.53 3.78 -10.31
C VAL A 46 11.22 4.52 -10.61
N ARG A 47 10.06 3.92 -10.33
CA ARG A 47 8.75 4.53 -10.62
C ARG A 47 8.30 5.52 -9.55
N TYR A 48 8.73 5.29 -8.31
CA TYR A 48 8.23 6.04 -7.15
C TYR A 48 9.32 6.85 -6.43
N GLY A 49 10.57 6.79 -6.89
CA GLY A 49 11.71 7.52 -6.32
C GLY A 49 12.17 7.00 -4.95
N ASP A 50 11.62 5.90 -4.47
CA ASP A 50 11.92 5.34 -3.15
C ASP A 50 12.99 4.26 -3.24
N TRP A 51 14.25 4.68 -3.17
CA TRP A 51 15.42 3.80 -3.13
C TRP A 51 15.75 3.32 -1.70
N GLU A 52 14.92 3.67 -0.71
CA GLU A 52 15.18 3.30 0.66
C GLU A 52 14.57 1.94 1.01
N LYS A 53 15.35 1.13 1.73
CA LYS A 53 14.85 -0.07 2.39
C LYS A 53 15.30 -0.03 3.84
N LYS A 54 14.35 0.08 4.77
CA LYS A 54 14.64 0.17 6.20
C LYS A 54 15.57 1.33 6.57
N GLY A 55 15.44 2.47 5.88
CA GLY A 55 16.26 3.67 6.12
C GLY A 55 17.70 3.58 5.59
N ILE A 56 17.99 2.58 4.76
CA ILE A 56 19.25 2.47 4.03
C ILE A 56 18.91 2.73 2.57
N ALA A 57 19.60 3.70 1.95
CA ALA A 57 19.58 3.85 0.51
C ALA A 57 20.23 2.60 -0.09
N VAL A 58 19.43 1.79 -0.77
CA VAL A 58 19.89 0.53 -1.34
C VAL A 58 19.97 0.70 -2.84
N ASP A 59 21.18 0.58 -3.37
CA ASP A 59 21.52 0.61 -4.79
C ASP A 59 22.08 -0.76 -5.21
N PHE A 60 21.54 -1.33 -6.29
CA PHE A 60 22.00 -2.57 -6.95
C PHE A 60 21.44 -2.69 -8.37
#